data_AF-A0A1J1J2E3-F1
#
_entry.id   AF-A0A1J1J2E3-F1
#
_cell.length_a   1.000
_cell.length_b   1.000
_cell.length_c   1.000
_cell.angle_alpha   90.00
_cell.angle_beta   90.00
_cell.angle_gamma   90.00
#
_symmetry.space_group_name_H-M   'P 1'
#
loop_
_entity.id
_entity.type
_entity.pdbx_description
1 polymer ?
#
loop_
_entity_poly.entity_id
_entity_poly.type
_entity_poly.pdbx_seq_one_letter_code
_entity_poly.pdbx_strand_id
1 'polypeptide(L)'
;MILQWQIIFCLIFTVAYITADSDINPTCLLNYLHENQIIIGGFRGFKARKTQFNEPDATCNERIESFNNNMYDELLRLLRNEHETAEIADCIIDQLKVLKYGDLQLQKLFYEGSKTISKRKRKNKLKSIEFSIDKQLEISLKICSPEDIFGEFFDELYNSANQTSDEDSAESDYCLKKHLSDTNFYNKTAYVIDMNPKNIDISQINCDDEYKIALDAFEEAFEEELQMEMRKSPKNTKTCVTNAIRSTKSLEHNLFAAILGEIGVTADERAKERAKYVTAMDQMYSKLMKCNY
;
A
#
# COMPACT_ATOMS: atom_id res chain seq x y z
N MET A 1 -7.81 11.69 6.14
CA MET A 1 -7.35 12.29 4.86
C MET A 1 -6.46 13.55 4.99
N ILE A 2 -6.71 14.48 5.94
CA ILE A 2 -5.90 15.73 6.10
C ILE A 2 -4.46 15.43 6.58
N LEU A 3 -4.30 14.50 7.52
CA LEU A 3 -3.01 13.98 8.03
C LEU A 3 -2.05 13.58 6.90
N GLN A 4 -2.53 12.74 5.97
CA GLN A 4 -1.73 12.20 4.86
C GLN A 4 -1.20 13.32 3.96
N TRP A 5 -2.03 14.31 3.62
CA TRP A 5 -1.59 15.42 2.76
C TRP A 5 -0.58 16.34 3.44
N GLN A 6 -0.71 16.58 4.75
CA GLN A 6 0.24 17.40 5.51
C GLN A 6 1.59 16.70 5.69
N ILE A 7 1.58 15.41 6.01
CA ILE A 7 2.79 14.58 6.09
C ILE A 7 3.47 14.48 4.72
N ILE A 8 2.73 14.16 3.65
CA ILE A 8 3.27 14.09 2.29
C ILE A 8 3.86 15.44 1.87
N PHE A 9 3.19 16.56 2.16
CA PHE A 9 3.71 17.89 1.85
C PHE A 9 4.98 18.23 2.64
N CYS A 10 5.01 17.96 3.96
CA CYS A 10 6.21 18.16 4.78
C CYS A 10 7.39 17.31 4.29
N LEU A 11 7.16 16.05 3.94
CA LEU A 11 8.17 15.11 3.45
C LEU A 11 8.73 15.49 2.07
N ILE A 12 7.88 15.98 1.15
CA ILE A 12 8.31 16.42 -0.19
C ILE A 12 9.26 17.62 -0.11
N PHE A 13 8.99 18.57 0.79
CA PHE A 13 9.83 19.76 0.95
C PHE A 13 11.18 19.46 1.62
N THR A 14 11.25 18.52 2.55
CA THR A 14 12.53 18.13 3.19
C THR A 14 13.42 17.35 2.25
N VAL A 15 12.86 16.39 1.51
CA VAL A 15 13.63 15.65 0.52
C VAL A 15 14.22 16.62 -0.52
N ALA A 16 13.47 17.62 -0.95
CA ALA A 16 13.97 18.65 -1.88
C ALA A 16 15.10 19.52 -1.27
N TYR A 17 15.11 19.71 0.06
CA TYR A 17 16.17 20.44 0.75
C TYR A 17 17.45 19.61 0.89
N ILE A 18 17.32 18.34 1.28
CA ILE A 18 18.46 17.41 1.44
C ILE A 18 19.09 17.06 0.07
N THR A 19 18.29 16.94 -0.99
CA THR A 19 18.80 16.70 -2.34
C THR A 19 19.58 17.90 -2.89
N ALA A 20 19.20 19.12 -2.52
CA ALA A 20 19.91 20.34 -2.92
C ALA A 20 21.29 20.49 -2.26
N ASP A 21 21.50 19.90 -1.08
CA ASP A 21 22.75 19.95 -0.30
C ASP A 21 23.64 18.70 -0.49
N SER A 22 23.21 17.75 -1.33
CA SER A 22 23.93 16.49 -1.52
C SER A 22 25.10 16.63 -2.52
N ASP A 23 26.34 16.60 -2.03
CA ASP A 23 27.58 16.54 -2.80
C ASP A 23 27.84 15.16 -3.47
N ILE A 24 26.77 14.46 -3.88
CA ILE A 24 26.88 13.17 -4.56
C ILE A 24 27.24 13.40 -6.01
N ASN A 25 28.46 12.98 -6.39
CA ASN A 25 28.90 13.02 -7.78
C ASN A 25 27.95 12.19 -8.68
N PRO A 26 27.42 12.72 -9.79
CA PRO A 26 26.54 11.99 -10.71
C PRO A 26 27.10 10.66 -11.24
N THR A 27 28.43 10.53 -11.37
CA THR A 27 29.10 9.28 -11.75
C THR A 27 29.04 8.25 -10.63
N CYS A 28 29.25 8.67 -9.38
CA CYS A 28 29.11 7.83 -8.19
C CYS A 28 27.66 7.31 -8.06
N LEU A 29 26.68 8.21 -8.16
CA LEU A 29 25.26 7.85 -8.10
C LEU A 29 24.87 6.85 -9.19
N LEU A 30 25.32 7.08 -10.43
CA LEU A 30 25.03 6.17 -11.54
C LEU A 30 25.65 4.77 -11.34
N ASN A 31 26.88 4.70 -10.83
CA ASN A 31 27.54 3.41 -10.55
C ASN A 31 26.80 2.65 -9.46
N TYR A 32 26.50 3.29 -8.33
CA TYR A 32 25.75 2.67 -7.24
C TYR A 32 24.38 2.15 -7.69
N LEU A 33 23.63 2.98 -8.42
CA LEU A 33 22.31 2.61 -8.93
C LEU A 33 22.37 1.46 -9.94
N HIS A 34 23.48 1.32 -10.66
CA HIS A 34 23.69 0.24 -11.62
C HIS A 34 24.14 -1.05 -10.92
N GLU A 35 25.12 -0.99 -10.01
CA GLU A 35 25.63 -2.13 -9.24
C GLU A 35 24.55 -2.78 -8.39
N ASN A 36 23.71 -1.97 -7.74
CA ASN A 36 22.60 -2.45 -6.92
C ASN A 36 21.32 -2.76 -7.72
N GLN A 37 21.38 -2.70 -9.06
CA GLN A 37 20.26 -2.99 -9.96
C GLN A 37 19.00 -2.13 -9.70
N ILE A 38 19.19 -0.94 -9.13
CA ILE A 38 18.11 -0.03 -8.73
C ILE A 38 17.45 0.64 -9.96
N ILE A 39 18.20 0.89 -11.05
CA ILE A 39 17.60 1.44 -12.29
C ILE A 39 16.92 0.32 -13.11
N ILE A 40 15.58 0.31 -13.11
CA ILE A 40 14.78 -0.65 -13.87
C ILE A 40 14.70 -0.26 -15.36
N GLY A 41 15.42 -1.03 -16.18
CA GLY A 41 15.35 -0.98 -17.64
C GLY A 41 16.69 -0.61 -18.24
N GLY A 42 17.29 -1.59 -18.93
CA GLY A 42 18.62 -1.47 -19.53
C GLY A 42 18.87 -0.09 -20.10
N PHE A 43 19.85 0.60 -19.52
CA PHE A 43 20.40 1.84 -20.04
C PHE A 43 21.09 1.53 -21.38
N ARG A 44 20.33 1.25 -22.44
CA ARG A 44 20.80 1.11 -23.83
C ARG A 44 20.95 2.48 -24.50
N GLY A 45 20.96 3.55 -23.70
CA GLY A 45 20.86 4.94 -24.11
C GLY A 45 22.13 5.75 -23.81
N PHE A 46 23.29 5.14 -23.98
CA PHE A 46 24.53 5.79 -24.38
C PHE A 46 25.40 4.65 -24.89
N LYS A 47 26.36 4.92 -25.77
CA LYS A 47 27.45 3.98 -25.94
C LYS A 47 28.12 3.82 -24.57
N ALA A 48 27.76 2.80 -23.80
CA ALA A 48 28.50 2.31 -22.62
C ALA A 48 29.90 1.77 -23.00
N ARG A 49 30.46 2.25 -24.12
CA ARG A 49 31.81 1.99 -24.60
C ARG A 49 32.79 3.03 -24.07
N LYS A 50 32.36 4.08 -23.34
CA LYS A 50 33.25 5.13 -22.82
C LYS A 50 32.94 5.70 -21.42
N THR A 51 31.82 5.36 -20.77
CA THR A 51 31.76 5.46 -19.31
C THR A 51 32.41 4.19 -18.78
N GLN A 52 33.69 4.27 -18.44
CA GLN A 52 34.29 3.25 -17.59
C GLN A 52 33.50 3.30 -16.29
N PHE A 53 32.70 2.26 -16.04
CA PHE A 53 32.27 1.95 -14.69
C PHE A 53 33.58 1.60 -13.96
N ASN A 54 34.08 2.56 -13.17
CA ASN A 54 35.24 2.32 -12.34
C ASN A 54 34.88 1.30 -11.27
N GLU A 55 35.89 0.62 -10.71
CA GLU A 55 35.70 -0.28 -9.56
C GLU A 55 34.94 0.43 -8.43
N PRO A 56 34.23 -0.32 -7.57
CA PRO A 56 33.46 0.23 -6.46
C PRO A 56 34.32 1.20 -5.64
N ASP A 57 33.95 2.47 -5.66
CA ASP A 57 34.61 3.50 -4.85
C ASP A 57 34.01 3.42 -3.45
N ALA A 58 34.76 2.89 -2.48
CA ALA A 58 34.31 2.78 -1.08
C ALA A 58 33.80 4.14 -0.55
N THR A 59 34.44 5.23 -0.97
CA THR A 59 34.06 6.61 -0.66
C THR A 59 32.70 7.00 -1.24
N CYS A 60 32.29 6.40 -2.36
CA CYS A 60 30.97 6.61 -2.97
C CYS A 60 29.86 5.92 -2.18
N ASN A 61 30.08 4.67 -1.76
CA ASN A 61 29.10 3.93 -0.96
C ASN A 61 28.90 4.59 0.41
N GLU A 62 29.98 5.02 1.06
CA GLU A 62 29.90 5.77 2.33
C GLU A 62 29.10 7.08 2.19
N ARG A 63 29.26 7.81 1.08
CA ARG A 63 28.49 9.04 0.81
C ARG A 63 27.01 8.76 0.59
N ILE A 64 26.68 7.66 -0.10
CA ILE A 64 25.29 7.27 -0.36
C ILE A 64 24.62 6.77 0.92
N GLU A 65 25.33 6.00 1.74
CA GLU A 65 24.87 5.58 3.05
C GLU A 65 24.66 6.80 3.97
N SER A 66 25.60 7.74 3.99
CA SER A 66 25.46 9.00 4.74
C SER A 66 24.28 9.83 4.24
N PHE A 67 24.04 9.91 2.93
CA PHE A 67 22.87 10.58 2.37
C PHE A 67 21.57 9.94 2.84
N ASN A 68 21.47 8.61 2.75
CA ASN A 68 20.28 7.88 3.21
C ASN A 68 20.05 8.06 4.71
N ASN A 69 21.11 7.97 5.53
CA ASN A 69 21.02 8.18 6.97
C ASN A 69 20.56 9.59 7.31
N ASN A 70 21.19 10.62 6.72
CA ASN A 70 20.79 12.02 6.93
C ASN A 70 19.34 12.26 6.48
N MET A 71 18.92 11.66 5.38
CA MET A 71 17.53 11.70 4.93
C MET A 71 16.60 11.09 5.97
N TYR A 72 16.84 9.86 6.43
CA TYR A 72 15.99 9.21 7.42
C TYR A 72 15.98 9.95 8.77
N ASP A 73 17.12 10.49 9.22
CA ASP A 73 17.21 11.28 10.45
C ASP A 73 16.40 12.57 10.37
N GLU A 74 16.45 13.24 9.22
CA GLU A 74 15.68 14.47 8.99
C GLU A 74 14.18 14.18 8.84
N LEU A 75 13.81 13.09 8.17
CA LEU A 75 12.42 12.62 8.14
C LEU A 75 11.92 12.30 9.56
N LEU A 76 12.74 11.60 10.35
CA LEU A 76 12.41 11.27 11.74
C LEU A 76 12.21 12.54 12.57
N ARG A 77 13.10 13.52 12.42
CA ARG A 77 13.00 14.81 13.10
C ARG A 77 11.69 15.51 12.77
N LEU A 78 11.28 15.53 11.50
CA LEU A 78 10.00 16.13 11.11
C LEU A 78 8.80 15.38 11.67
N LEU A 79 8.76 14.06 11.52
CA LEU A 79 7.65 13.24 12.02
C LEU A 79 7.48 13.37 13.53
N ARG A 80 8.56 13.54 14.29
CA ARG A 80 8.53 13.80 15.74
C ARG A 80 8.06 15.21 16.12
N ASN A 81 8.22 16.19 15.23
CA ASN A 81 7.77 17.56 15.47
C ASN A 81 6.27 17.75 15.14
N GLU A 82 5.69 16.83 14.39
CA GLU A 82 4.26 16.80 14.08
C GLU A 82 3.50 16.00 15.14
N HIS A 83 2.55 16.64 15.83
CA HIS A 83 1.83 16.04 16.97
C HIS A 83 1.17 14.70 16.62
N GLU A 84 0.64 14.57 15.41
CA GLU A 84 -0.14 13.41 14.97
C GLU A 84 0.74 12.21 14.60
N THR A 85 2.01 12.42 14.26
CA THR A 85 2.93 11.33 13.87
C THR A 85 4.01 11.03 14.88
N ALA A 86 4.14 11.84 15.94
CA ALA A 86 5.27 11.74 16.86
C ALA A 86 5.41 10.36 17.50
N GLU A 87 4.29 9.73 17.87
CA GLU A 87 4.28 8.42 18.54
C GLU A 87 4.59 7.25 17.58
N ILE A 88 4.35 7.44 16.28
CA ILE A 88 4.52 6.41 15.25
C ILE A 88 5.74 6.65 14.35
N ALA A 89 6.49 7.73 14.59
CA ALA A 89 7.59 8.18 13.75
C ALA A 89 8.68 7.13 13.55
N ASP A 90 9.09 6.44 14.63
CA ASP A 90 10.11 5.38 14.56
C ASP A 90 9.64 4.21 13.70
N CYS A 91 8.38 3.79 13.87
CA CYS A 91 7.77 2.75 13.04
C CYS A 91 7.79 3.14 11.56
N ILE A 92 7.37 4.39 11.23
CA ILE A 92 7.33 4.86 9.84
C ILE A 92 8.73 4.77 9.21
N ILE A 93 9.77 5.23 9.92
CA ILE A 93 11.15 5.18 9.42
C ILE A 93 11.62 3.75 9.19
N ASP A 94 11.31 2.83 10.10
CA ASP A 94 11.66 1.42 9.94
C ASP A 94 10.95 0.78 8.74
N GLN A 95 9.67 1.09 8.52
CA GLN A 95 8.95 0.62 7.33
C GLN A 95 9.52 1.20 6.03
N LEU A 96 9.88 2.49 6.02
CA LEU A 96 10.49 3.13 4.84
C LEU A 96 11.89 2.57 4.52
N LYS A 97 12.64 2.10 5.53
CA LYS A 97 13.89 1.37 5.31
C LYS A 97 13.64 0.01 4.68
N VAL A 98 12.67 -0.76 5.20
CA VAL A 98 12.26 -2.06 4.64
C VAL A 98 11.81 -1.91 3.18
N LEU A 99 11.07 -0.84 2.88
CA LEU A 99 10.59 -0.50 1.54
C LEU A 99 11.65 0.05 0.60
N LYS A 100 12.89 0.24 1.06
CA LYS A 100 13.98 0.86 0.28
C LYS A 100 13.62 2.24 -0.27
N TYR A 101 12.95 3.06 0.54
CA TYR A 101 12.59 4.43 0.19
C TYR A 101 13.79 5.28 -0.26
N GLY A 102 14.96 5.09 0.39
CA GLY A 102 16.21 5.75 -0.03
C GLY A 102 16.60 5.44 -1.48
N ASP A 103 16.41 4.21 -1.95
CA ASP A 103 16.72 3.85 -3.34
C ASP A 103 15.83 4.60 -4.34
N LEU A 104 14.56 4.82 -4.02
CA LEU A 104 13.66 5.65 -4.84
C LEU A 104 14.09 7.12 -4.87
N GLN A 105 14.56 7.65 -3.73
CA GLN A 105 15.06 9.02 -3.66
C GLN A 105 16.36 9.21 -4.45
N LEU A 106 17.26 8.24 -4.40
CA LEU A 106 18.47 8.22 -5.23
C LEU A 106 18.13 8.15 -6.73
N GLN A 107 17.11 7.36 -7.12
CA GLN A 107 16.61 7.35 -8.50
C GLN A 107 16.05 8.72 -8.90
N LYS A 108 15.24 9.34 -8.04
CA LYS A 108 14.67 10.67 -8.28
C LYS A 108 15.79 11.70 -8.53
N LEU A 109 16.77 11.76 -7.63
CA LEU A 109 17.95 12.63 -7.75
C LEU A 109 18.69 12.43 -9.08
N PHE A 110 18.91 11.18 -9.47
CA PHE A 110 19.55 10.86 -10.75
C PHE A 110 18.76 11.38 -11.96
N TYR A 111 17.44 11.15 -12.00
CA TYR A 111 16.62 11.58 -13.14
C TYR A 111 16.40 13.09 -13.19
N GLU A 112 16.41 13.79 -12.05
CA GLU A 112 16.39 15.26 -11.96
C GLU A 112 17.70 15.87 -12.47
N GLY A 113 18.85 15.32 -12.04
CA GLY A 113 20.18 15.80 -12.42
C GLY A 113 20.65 15.39 -13.82
N SER A 114 20.08 14.32 -14.42
CA SER A 114 20.57 13.77 -15.68
C SER A 114 20.26 14.67 -16.88
N LYS A 115 21.27 15.33 -17.44
CA LYS A 115 21.15 16.12 -18.69
C LYS A 115 21.18 15.27 -19.97
N THR A 116 21.59 14.00 -19.87
CA THR A 116 21.80 13.10 -21.01
C THR A 116 20.54 12.32 -21.41
N ILE A 117 19.56 12.22 -20.52
CA ILE A 117 18.26 11.58 -20.80
C ILE A 117 17.28 12.60 -21.38
N SER A 118 16.53 12.20 -22.42
CA SER A 118 15.55 13.08 -23.05
C SER A 118 14.49 13.56 -22.05
N LYS A 119 14.08 14.84 -22.17
CA LYS A 119 13.11 15.47 -21.25
C LYS A 119 11.83 14.65 -21.08
N ARG A 120 11.29 14.07 -22.16
CA ARG A 120 10.08 13.22 -22.13
C ARG A 120 10.31 11.96 -21.30
N LYS A 121 11.45 11.27 -21.48
CA LYS A 121 11.77 10.05 -20.74
C LYS A 121 12.00 10.34 -19.25
N ARG A 122 12.70 11.44 -18.93
CA ARG A 122 12.86 11.91 -17.54
C ARG A 122 11.52 12.18 -16.88
N LYS A 123 10.65 12.98 -17.51
CA LYS A 123 9.33 13.32 -16.97
C LYS A 123 8.50 12.07 -16.68
N ASN A 124 8.48 11.09 -17.59
CA ASN A 124 7.73 9.86 -17.38
C ASN A 124 8.31 9.00 -16.24
N LYS A 125 9.64 8.96 -16.11
CA LYS A 125 10.29 8.21 -15.03
C LYS A 125 10.14 8.88 -13.68
N LEU A 126 10.29 10.20 -13.60
CA LEU A 126 10.03 10.95 -12.36
C LEU A 126 8.61 10.74 -11.86
N LYS A 127 7.60 10.81 -12.74
CA LYS A 127 6.21 10.53 -12.34
C LYS A 127 6.00 9.14 -11.74
N SER A 128 6.66 8.13 -12.30
CA SER A 128 6.57 6.74 -11.81
C SER A 128 7.29 6.60 -10.45
N ILE A 129 8.45 7.25 -10.29
CA ILE A 129 9.19 7.29 -9.01
C ILE A 129 8.40 8.05 -7.93
N GLU A 130 7.87 9.23 -8.25
CA GLU A 130 7.05 10.04 -7.33
C GLU A 130 5.83 9.25 -6.87
N PHE A 131 5.15 8.58 -7.80
CA PHE A 131 4.04 7.71 -7.45
C PHE A 131 4.47 6.56 -6.51
N SER A 132 5.61 5.90 -6.76
CA SER A 132 6.11 4.85 -5.86
C SER A 132 6.49 5.38 -4.47
N ILE A 133 7.07 6.59 -4.40
CA ILE A 133 7.39 7.28 -3.14
C ILE A 133 6.11 7.50 -2.34
N ASP A 134 5.06 8.07 -2.96
CA ASP A 134 3.78 8.33 -2.29
C ASP A 134 3.15 7.04 -1.76
N LYS A 135 3.22 5.96 -2.54
CA LYS A 135 2.71 4.65 -2.11
C LYS A 135 3.50 4.03 -0.96
N GLN A 136 4.82 4.15 -0.94
CA GLN A 136 5.61 3.66 0.18
C GLN A 136 5.31 4.41 1.48
N LEU A 137 5.07 5.72 1.40
CA LEU A 137 4.62 6.53 2.53
C LEU A 137 3.23 6.10 3.01
N GLU A 138 2.29 5.95 2.08
CA GLU A 138 0.92 5.50 2.39
C GLU A 138 0.91 4.14 3.09
N ILE A 139 1.67 3.17 2.57
CA ILE A 139 1.78 1.82 3.15
C ILE A 139 2.43 1.87 4.54
N SER A 140 3.49 2.66 4.71
CA SER A 140 4.15 2.83 6.01
C SER A 140 3.20 3.38 7.06
N LEU A 141 2.36 4.35 6.69
CA LEU A 141 1.31 4.88 7.56
C LEU A 141 0.27 3.82 7.91
N LYS A 142 -0.22 3.05 6.93
CA LYS A 142 -1.19 1.96 7.14
C LYS A 142 -0.72 0.91 8.14
N ILE A 143 0.58 0.59 8.13
CA ILE A 143 1.18 -0.38 9.05
C ILE A 143 1.42 0.23 10.43
N CYS A 144 1.84 1.50 10.48
CA CYS A 144 2.24 2.14 11.75
C CYS A 144 1.08 2.78 12.51
N SER A 145 -0.04 3.08 11.86
CA SER A 145 -1.29 3.47 12.52
C SER A 145 -2.48 2.70 11.94
N PRO A 146 -2.58 1.39 12.21
CA PRO A 146 -3.65 0.56 11.68
C PRO A 146 -5.01 0.93 12.27
N GLU A 147 -5.04 1.39 13.52
CA GLU A 147 -6.28 1.78 14.20
C GLU A 147 -6.89 3.06 13.61
N ASP A 148 -6.06 4.07 13.33
CA ASP A 148 -6.56 5.31 12.73
C ASP A 148 -7.04 5.06 11.30
N ILE A 149 -6.30 4.27 10.52
CA ILE A 149 -6.62 4.09 9.09
C ILE A 149 -7.69 3.01 8.87
N PHE A 150 -7.46 1.78 9.35
CA PHE A 150 -8.42 0.70 9.13
C PHE A 150 -9.64 0.82 10.04
N GLY A 151 -9.49 1.48 11.18
CA GLY A 151 -10.62 1.77 12.04
C GLY A 151 -11.55 2.83 11.47
N GLU A 152 -11.03 3.89 10.84
CA GLU A 152 -11.84 4.84 10.05
C GLU A 152 -12.55 4.12 8.90
N PHE A 153 -11.82 3.28 8.16
CA PHE A 153 -12.40 2.54 7.03
C PHE A 153 -13.48 1.53 7.48
N PHE A 154 -13.29 0.85 8.62
CA PHE A 154 -14.35 0.05 9.23
C PHE A 154 -15.59 0.88 9.52
N ASP A 155 -15.41 2.08 10.09
CA ASP A 155 -16.52 2.96 10.43
C ASP A 155 -17.26 3.46 9.17
N GLU A 156 -16.54 3.72 8.07
CA GLU A 156 -17.15 4.03 6.77
C GLU A 156 -17.99 2.87 6.25
N LEU A 157 -17.45 1.64 6.24
CA LEU A 157 -18.18 0.44 5.82
C LEU A 157 -19.41 0.20 6.70
N TYR A 158 -19.26 0.29 8.02
CA TYR A 158 -20.34 0.14 8.99
C TYR A 158 -21.47 1.16 8.75
N ASN A 159 -21.12 2.41 8.42
CA ASN A 159 -22.11 3.46 8.19
C ASN A 159 -22.70 3.46 6.76
N SER A 160 -22.15 2.67 5.83
CA SER A 160 -22.59 2.61 4.43
C SER A 160 -23.89 1.84 4.18
N ALA A 161 -24.40 1.16 5.21
CA ALA A 161 -25.54 0.21 5.18
C ALA A 161 -26.88 0.73 4.59
N ASN A 162 -26.97 2.01 4.19
CA ASN A 162 -28.20 2.63 3.69
C ASN A 162 -28.16 3.08 2.21
N GLN A 163 -27.13 2.73 1.42
CA GLN A 163 -26.91 3.37 0.11
C GLN A 163 -27.13 2.51 -1.16
N THR A 164 -27.42 1.20 -1.08
CA THR A 164 -27.53 0.33 -2.26
C THR A 164 -28.95 -0.24 -2.45
N SER A 165 -29.77 0.47 -3.23
CA SER A 165 -31.18 0.16 -3.50
C SER A 165 -31.48 -0.61 -4.79
N ASP A 166 -30.47 -1.19 -5.47
CA ASP A 166 -30.69 -1.83 -6.78
C ASP A 166 -30.99 -3.34 -6.67
N GLU A 167 -31.80 -3.91 -7.58
CA GLU A 167 -32.21 -5.33 -7.56
C GLU A 167 -31.07 -6.31 -7.87
N ASP A 168 -30.17 -5.98 -8.80
CA ASP A 168 -28.95 -6.77 -9.07
C ASP A 168 -28.01 -6.83 -7.85
N SER A 169 -28.18 -5.92 -6.87
CA SER A 169 -27.46 -5.98 -5.59
C SER A 169 -28.02 -7.02 -4.61
N ALA A 170 -29.25 -7.51 -4.82
CA ALA A 170 -29.93 -8.37 -3.86
C ALA A 170 -29.48 -9.84 -3.92
N GLU A 171 -29.28 -10.39 -5.12
CA GLU A 171 -28.75 -11.75 -5.29
C GLU A 171 -27.32 -11.84 -4.76
N SER A 172 -26.48 -10.87 -5.12
CA SER A 172 -25.12 -10.77 -4.63
C SER A 172 -25.09 -10.62 -3.11
N ASP A 173 -25.90 -9.73 -2.52
CA ASP A 173 -26.01 -9.57 -1.06
C ASP A 173 -26.41 -10.87 -0.35
N TYR A 174 -27.44 -11.57 -0.85
CA TYR A 174 -27.84 -12.89 -0.32
C TYR A 174 -26.67 -13.88 -0.37
N CYS A 175 -25.95 -13.96 -1.48
CA CYS A 175 -24.85 -14.91 -1.65
C CYS A 175 -23.64 -14.58 -0.78
N LEU A 176 -23.31 -13.30 -0.60
CA LEU A 176 -22.22 -12.86 0.27
C LEU A 176 -22.55 -13.15 1.74
N LYS A 177 -23.77 -12.84 2.19
CA LYS A 177 -24.27 -13.23 3.52
C LYS A 177 -24.24 -14.75 3.70
N LYS A 178 -24.72 -15.50 2.70
CA LYS A 178 -24.70 -16.97 2.68
C LYS A 178 -23.29 -17.52 2.83
N HIS A 179 -22.32 -16.97 2.11
CA HIS A 179 -20.93 -17.38 2.22
C HIS A 179 -20.38 -17.18 3.65
N LEU A 180 -20.58 -16.01 4.26
CA LEU A 180 -20.14 -15.73 5.63
C LEU A 180 -20.78 -16.68 6.65
N SER A 181 -22.06 -17.01 6.45
CA SER A 181 -22.77 -17.98 7.26
C SER A 181 -22.20 -19.38 7.07
N ASP A 182 -22.10 -19.88 5.84
CA ASP A 182 -21.67 -21.26 5.55
C ASP A 182 -20.22 -21.52 5.97
N THR A 183 -19.35 -20.49 5.95
CA THR A 183 -17.97 -20.55 6.45
C THR A 183 -17.83 -20.36 7.96
N ASN A 184 -18.92 -20.12 8.68
CA ASN A 184 -18.96 -19.77 10.10
C ASN A 184 -17.99 -18.62 10.44
N PHE A 185 -17.95 -17.60 9.58
CA PHE A 185 -17.04 -16.46 9.73
C PHE A 185 -17.34 -15.66 11.00
N TYR A 186 -18.62 -15.54 11.36
CA TYR A 186 -19.10 -14.83 12.55
C TYR A 186 -19.84 -15.76 13.51
N ASN A 187 -20.04 -15.30 14.74
CA ASN A 187 -20.84 -16.03 15.72
C ASN A 187 -22.34 -15.87 15.44
N LYS A 188 -22.95 -16.89 14.80
CA LYS A 188 -24.38 -16.94 14.46
C LYS A 188 -25.33 -16.85 15.66
N THR A 189 -24.84 -17.12 16.88
CA THR A 189 -25.64 -16.94 18.11
C THR A 189 -25.59 -15.52 18.64
N ALA A 190 -24.53 -14.77 18.34
CA ALA A 190 -24.39 -13.37 18.73
C ALA A 190 -25.03 -12.44 17.69
N TYR A 191 -24.94 -12.78 16.40
CA TYR A 191 -25.42 -11.95 15.31
C TYR A 191 -26.50 -12.69 14.52
N VAL A 192 -27.72 -12.17 14.57
CA VAL A 192 -28.86 -12.67 13.78
C VAL A 192 -28.93 -11.84 12.50
N ILE A 193 -28.50 -12.44 11.40
CA ILE A 193 -28.49 -11.80 10.08
C ILE A 193 -29.70 -12.31 9.31
N ASP A 194 -30.55 -11.39 8.83
CA ASP A 194 -31.57 -11.74 7.84
C ASP A 194 -30.89 -11.97 6.50
N MET A 195 -30.96 -13.22 6.03
CA MET A 195 -30.28 -13.66 4.83
C MET A 195 -30.97 -13.14 3.58
N ASN A 196 -32.30 -13.02 3.58
CA ASN A 196 -33.10 -12.66 2.40
C ASN A 196 -34.15 -11.59 2.73
N PRO A 197 -33.74 -10.39 3.18
CA PRO A 197 -34.68 -9.34 3.59
C PRO A 197 -35.56 -8.84 2.43
N LYS A 198 -35.04 -8.94 1.19
CA LYS A 198 -35.74 -8.54 -0.04
C LYS A 198 -36.68 -9.62 -0.60
N ASN A 199 -36.74 -10.81 0.02
CA ASN A 199 -37.56 -11.95 -0.41
C ASN A 199 -37.38 -12.34 -1.89
N ILE A 200 -36.13 -12.35 -2.38
CA ILE A 200 -35.81 -12.75 -3.76
C ILE A 200 -35.97 -14.27 -3.95
N ASP A 201 -36.16 -14.70 -5.19
CA ASP A 201 -36.17 -16.13 -5.55
C ASP A 201 -34.74 -16.70 -5.54
N ILE A 202 -34.47 -17.54 -4.56
CA ILE A 202 -33.14 -18.16 -4.35
C ILE A 202 -32.94 -19.47 -5.12
N SER A 203 -33.96 -19.97 -5.83
CA SER A 203 -33.94 -21.33 -6.39
C SER A 203 -32.96 -21.52 -7.55
N GLN A 204 -32.57 -20.44 -8.23
CA GLN A 204 -31.66 -20.46 -9.39
C GLN A 204 -30.35 -19.71 -9.16
N ILE A 205 -30.09 -19.19 -7.95
CA ILE A 205 -28.91 -18.37 -7.69
C ILE A 205 -27.68 -19.26 -7.46
N ASN A 206 -26.61 -19.00 -8.23
CA ASN A 206 -25.31 -19.66 -8.04
C ASN A 206 -24.38 -18.83 -7.14
N CYS A 207 -24.49 -19.01 -5.82
CA CYS A 207 -23.71 -18.22 -4.86
C CYS A 207 -22.20 -18.47 -4.89
N ASP A 208 -21.74 -19.62 -5.42
CA ASP A 208 -20.30 -19.88 -5.56
C ASP A 208 -19.69 -18.97 -6.63
N ASP A 209 -20.41 -18.73 -7.74
CA ASP A 209 -19.97 -17.84 -8.81
C ASP A 209 -20.03 -16.37 -8.35
N GLU A 210 -21.10 -15.95 -7.67
CA GLU A 210 -21.24 -14.59 -7.12
C GLU A 210 -20.11 -14.25 -6.14
N TYR A 211 -19.82 -15.15 -5.20
CA TYR A 211 -18.72 -14.95 -4.26
C TYR A 211 -17.37 -14.86 -4.99
N LYS A 212 -17.16 -15.70 -6.01
CA LYS A 212 -15.93 -15.67 -6.79
C LYS A 212 -15.77 -14.35 -7.56
N ILE A 213 -16.84 -13.82 -8.14
CA ILE A 213 -16.82 -12.51 -8.82
C ILE A 213 -16.43 -11.41 -7.83
N ALA A 214 -17.03 -11.41 -6.64
CA ALA A 214 -16.70 -10.44 -5.60
C ALA A 214 -15.23 -10.56 -5.14
N LEU A 215 -14.74 -11.79 -4.98
CA LEU A 215 -13.34 -12.05 -4.62
C LEU A 215 -12.36 -11.60 -5.71
N ASP A 216 -12.64 -11.94 -6.97
CA ASP A 216 -11.78 -11.55 -8.09
C ASP A 216 -11.74 -10.01 -8.24
N ALA A 217 -12.88 -9.33 -8.08
CA ALA A 217 -12.95 -7.86 -8.11
C ALA A 217 -12.20 -7.22 -6.93
N PHE A 218 -12.30 -7.80 -5.73
CA PHE A 218 -11.57 -7.34 -4.55
C PHE A 218 -10.05 -7.52 -4.71
N GLU A 219 -9.63 -8.67 -5.22
CA GLU A 219 -8.21 -8.95 -5.53
C GLU A 219 -7.67 -7.97 -6.58
N GLU A 220 -8.42 -7.71 -7.66
CA GLU A 220 -8.03 -6.76 -8.70
C GLU A 220 -7.89 -5.33 -8.16
N ALA A 221 -8.83 -4.86 -7.35
CA ALA A 221 -8.76 -3.54 -6.72
C ALA A 221 -7.50 -3.36 -5.85
N PHE A 222 -7.10 -4.39 -5.09
CA PHE A 222 -5.87 -4.38 -4.30
C PHE A 222 -4.61 -4.45 -5.17
N GLU A 223 -4.64 -5.23 -6.27
CA GLU A 223 -3.55 -5.25 -7.25
C GLU A 223 -3.32 -3.87 -7.88
N GLU A 224 -4.40 -3.15 -8.18
CA GLU A 224 -4.37 -1.79 -8.70
C GLU A 224 -3.93 -0.76 -7.65
N GLU A 225 -4.43 -0.82 -6.41
CA GLU A 225 -4.07 0.12 -5.34
C GLU A 225 -2.57 0.08 -5.03
N LEU A 226 -2.02 -1.13 -4.97
CA LEU A 226 -0.58 -1.35 -4.78
C LEU A 226 0.24 -0.91 -6.00
N GLN A 227 -0.44 -0.58 -7.12
CA GLN A 227 0.13 -0.19 -8.42
C GLN A 227 1.44 -0.92 -8.65
N MET A 228 1.37 -2.25 -8.53
CA MET A 228 2.51 -3.06 -8.85
C MET A 228 2.90 -2.65 -10.28
N GLU A 229 4.11 -2.11 -10.49
CA GLU A 229 4.71 -2.01 -11.82
C GLU A 229 5.02 -3.43 -12.32
N MET A 230 3.99 -4.28 -12.34
CA MET A 230 4.01 -5.72 -12.50
C MET A 230 4.25 -6.13 -13.93
N ARG A 231 4.48 -5.17 -14.82
CA ARG A 231 5.05 -5.44 -16.15
C ARG A 231 6.43 -6.10 -16.06
N LYS A 232 7.06 -6.13 -14.87
CA LYS A 232 8.29 -6.90 -14.61
C LYS A 232 8.34 -7.65 -13.27
N SER A 233 7.29 -7.61 -12.45
CA SER A 233 7.35 -8.33 -11.17
C SER A 233 7.37 -9.84 -11.43
N PRO A 234 8.13 -10.64 -10.67
CA PRO A 234 8.16 -12.09 -10.81
C PRO A 234 6.74 -12.66 -10.80
N LYS A 235 6.49 -13.75 -11.56
CA LYS A 235 5.21 -14.47 -11.58
C LYS A 235 4.65 -14.79 -10.18
N ASN A 236 5.49 -14.80 -9.16
CA ASN A 236 5.15 -15.10 -7.78
C ASN A 236 4.51 -13.94 -7.00
N THR A 237 4.57 -12.69 -7.51
CA THR A 237 4.05 -11.50 -6.78
C THR A 237 2.52 -11.53 -6.71
N LYS A 238 1.84 -11.77 -7.85
CA LYS A 238 0.38 -11.90 -7.92
C LYS A 238 -0.13 -13.01 -7.02
N THR A 239 0.47 -14.20 -7.12
CA THR A 239 0.14 -15.32 -6.23
C THR A 239 0.34 -14.95 -4.76
N CYS A 240 1.38 -14.19 -4.42
CA CYS A 240 1.57 -13.76 -3.04
C CYS A 240 0.51 -12.76 -2.58
N VAL A 241 0.14 -11.77 -3.39
CA VAL A 241 -0.94 -10.80 -3.09
C VAL A 241 -2.26 -11.52 -2.86
N THR A 242 -2.66 -12.38 -3.80
CA THR A 242 -3.85 -13.23 -3.67
C THR A 242 -3.79 -14.08 -2.39
N ASN A 243 -2.64 -14.69 -2.08
CA ASN A 243 -2.49 -15.48 -0.86
C ASN A 243 -2.57 -14.63 0.41
N ALA A 244 -2.02 -13.41 0.41
CA ALA A 244 -2.14 -12.50 1.53
C ALA A 244 -3.61 -12.18 1.80
N ILE A 245 -4.35 -11.73 0.79
CA ILE A 245 -5.77 -11.40 0.85
C ILE A 245 -6.62 -12.58 1.34
N ARG A 246 -6.46 -13.75 0.69
CA ARG A 246 -7.25 -14.96 1.02
C ARG A 246 -6.93 -15.50 2.41
N SER A 247 -5.66 -15.48 2.81
CA SER A 247 -5.26 -16.05 4.11
C SER A 247 -5.66 -15.19 5.31
N THR A 248 -5.94 -13.90 5.09
CA THR A 248 -6.47 -12.99 6.13
C THR A 248 -7.98 -12.82 6.05
N LYS A 249 -8.64 -13.41 5.05
CA LYS A 249 -10.09 -13.29 4.84
C LYS A 249 -10.55 -11.84 4.78
N SER A 250 -9.77 -11.00 4.08
CA SER A 250 -9.96 -9.55 4.11
C SER A 250 -11.27 -9.12 3.48
N LEU A 251 -11.71 -9.81 2.42
CA LEU A 251 -13.01 -9.58 1.82
C LEU A 251 -14.12 -9.89 2.85
N GLU A 252 -14.04 -11.03 3.53
CA GLU A 252 -15.04 -11.41 4.52
C GLU A 252 -15.12 -10.42 5.69
N HIS A 253 -13.97 -9.88 6.12
CA HIS A 253 -13.93 -8.79 7.10
C HIS A 253 -14.61 -7.51 6.60
N ASN A 254 -14.39 -7.11 5.34
CA ASN A 254 -15.06 -5.96 4.74
C ASN A 254 -16.57 -6.17 4.64
N LEU A 255 -16.99 -7.33 4.15
CA LEU A 255 -18.40 -7.69 4.01
C LEU A 255 -19.11 -7.70 5.38
N PHE A 256 -18.46 -8.30 6.37
CA PHE A 256 -19.05 -8.37 7.71
C PHE A 256 -19.14 -6.98 8.37
N ALA A 257 -18.17 -6.10 8.16
CA ALA A 257 -18.25 -4.71 8.63
C ALA A 257 -19.48 -3.98 8.07
N ALA A 258 -19.77 -4.14 6.77
CA ALA A 258 -20.96 -3.57 6.14
C ALA A 258 -22.26 -4.15 6.73
N ILE A 259 -22.33 -5.49 6.88
CA ILE A 259 -23.52 -6.16 7.41
C ILE A 259 -23.81 -5.78 8.88
N LEU A 260 -22.76 -5.56 9.69
CA LEU A 260 -22.92 -5.07 11.07
C LEU A 260 -23.68 -3.75 11.14
N GLY A 261 -23.50 -2.89 10.13
CA GLY A 261 -24.25 -1.65 9.96
C GLY A 261 -25.74 -1.85 9.71
N GLU A 262 -26.09 -2.91 8.96
CA GLU A 262 -27.48 -3.23 8.63
C GLU A 262 -28.25 -3.82 9.82
N ILE A 263 -27.63 -4.73 10.56
CA ILE A 263 -28.32 -5.45 11.65
C ILE A 263 -28.39 -4.65 12.96
N GLY A 264 -27.63 -3.56 13.07
CA GLY A 264 -27.60 -2.70 14.24
C GLY A 264 -27.09 -3.42 15.49
N VAL A 265 -25.78 -3.35 15.73
CA VAL A 265 -25.14 -3.96 16.91
C VAL A 265 -24.92 -2.95 18.04
N THR A 266 -24.67 -3.44 19.25
CA THR A 266 -24.31 -2.59 20.38
C THR A 266 -22.94 -1.93 20.17
N ALA A 267 -22.67 -0.84 20.91
CA ALA A 267 -21.37 -0.16 20.85
C ALA A 267 -20.20 -1.09 21.23
N ASP A 268 -20.41 -1.97 22.21
CA ASP A 268 -19.39 -2.92 22.66
C ASP A 268 -19.12 -3.99 21.59
N GLU A 269 -20.16 -4.49 20.91
CA GLU A 269 -20.01 -5.43 19.80
C GLU A 269 -19.32 -4.77 18.61
N ARG A 270 -19.70 -3.54 18.26
CA ARG A 270 -19.03 -2.76 17.22
C ARG A 270 -17.55 -2.60 17.52
N ALA A 271 -17.19 -2.18 18.74
CA ALA A 271 -15.80 -2.01 19.14
C ALA A 271 -15.00 -3.33 19.03
N LYS A 272 -15.62 -4.45 19.44
CA LYS A 272 -15.00 -5.78 19.34
C LYS A 272 -14.76 -6.21 17.89
N GLU A 273 -15.74 -6.03 17.01
CA GLU A 273 -15.59 -6.41 15.60
C GLU A 273 -14.67 -5.45 14.84
N ARG A 274 -14.66 -4.15 15.19
CA ARG A 274 -13.68 -3.17 14.69
C ARG A 274 -12.24 -3.59 15.04
N ALA A 275 -11.97 -4.00 16.28
CA ALA A 275 -10.63 -4.45 16.68
C ALA A 275 -10.17 -5.69 15.89
N LYS A 276 -11.07 -6.64 15.61
CA LYS A 276 -10.76 -7.81 14.76
C LYS A 276 -10.49 -7.39 13.32
N TYR A 277 -11.30 -6.48 12.79
CA TYR A 277 -11.14 -5.93 11.45
C TYR A 277 -9.76 -5.28 11.28
N VAL A 278 -9.41 -4.36 12.19
CA VAL A 278 -8.11 -3.67 12.19
C VAL A 278 -6.96 -4.67 12.25
N THR A 279 -7.05 -5.68 13.12
CA THR A 279 -6.06 -6.75 13.23
C THR A 279 -5.91 -7.53 11.92
N ALA A 280 -7.02 -7.86 11.24
CA ALA A 280 -6.99 -8.58 9.98
C ALA A 280 -6.37 -7.77 8.84
N MET A 281 -6.70 -6.47 8.77
CA MET A 281 -6.12 -5.56 7.77
C MET A 281 -4.63 -5.33 8.00
N ASP A 282 -4.20 -5.13 9.25
CA ASP A 282 -2.77 -5.00 9.60
C ASP A 282 -1.99 -6.26 9.20
N GLN A 283 -2.53 -7.45 9.52
CA GLN A 283 -1.92 -8.72 9.10
C GLN A 283 -1.86 -8.86 7.58
N MET A 284 -2.88 -8.40 6.85
CA MET A 284 -2.91 -8.43 5.40
C MET A 284 -1.79 -7.55 4.83
N TYR A 285 -1.71 -6.29 5.24
CA TYR A 285 -0.67 -5.36 4.77
C TYR A 285 0.74 -5.86 5.16
N SER A 286 0.92 -6.37 6.37
CA SER A 286 2.17 -7.00 6.81
C SER A 286 2.57 -8.21 5.94
N LYS A 287 1.62 -8.97 5.41
CA LYS A 287 1.89 -10.07 4.46
C LYS A 287 2.17 -9.55 3.05
N LEU A 288 1.43 -8.54 2.58
CA LEU A 288 1.64 -7.90 1.28
C LEU A 288 3.06 -7.33 1.16
N MET A 289 3.59 -6.77 2.24
CA MET A 289 4.98 -6.29 2.31
C MET A 289 6.03 -7.38 2.07
N LYS A 290 5.70 -8.63 2.40
CA LYS A 290 6.58 -9.79 2.19
C LYS A 290 6.47 -10.36 0.77
N CYS A 291 5.56 -9.83 -0.06
CA CYS A 291 5.34 -10.33 -1.41
C CYS A 291 6.40 -9.93 -2.46
N ASN A 292 7.53 -9.39 -1.99
CA ASN A 292 8.67 -8.86 -2.74
C ASN A 292 8.38 -7.56 -3.51
N TYR A 293 8.87 -6.48 -2.89
CA TYR A 293 9.75 -5.49 -3.52
C TYR A 293 11.22 -5.86 -3.23
#